data_AF-A0A151ULT1-F1
#
_entry.id   AF-A0A151ULT1-F1
#
_cell.length_a   1.000
_cell.length_b   1.000
_cell.length_c   1.000
_cell.angle_alpha   90.00
_cell.angle_beta   90.00
_cell.angle_gamma   90.00
#
_symmetry.space_group_name_H-M   'P 1'
#
loop_
_entity.id
_entity.type
_entity.pdbx_description
1 polymer ?
#
loop_
_entity_poly.entity_id
_entity_poly.type
_entity_poly.pdbx_seq_one_letter_code
_entity_poly.pdbx_strand_id
1 'polypeptide(L)' 'MADGWMARIDDALVHRRREQTYRERRAISGGNDRILHYGDKPYLNFSSNDYLGLARHPEVVAAWQ' A
#
# COMPACT_ATOMS: atom_id res chain seq x y z
N MET A 1 26.00 -21.14 -11.41
CA MET A 1 25.61 -19.85 -12.06
C MET A 1 24.37 -19.22 -11.42
N ALA A 2 23.45 -19.99 -10.81
CA ALA A 2 22.33 -19.43 -10.05
C ALA A 2 22.77 -18.68 -8.77
N ASP A 3 23.90 -19.09 -8.18
CA ASP A 3 24.34 -18.60 -6.86
C ASP A 3 24.79 -17.13 -6.86
N GLY A 4 25.43 -16.67 -7.95
CA GLY A 4 25.91 -15.29 -8.05
C GLY A 4 24.79 -14.27 -8.24
N TRP A 5 23.68 -14.66 -8.88
CA TRP A 5 22.52 -13.78 -9.03
C TRP A 5 21.77 -13.62 -7.72
N MET A 6 21.54 -14.71 -6.99
CA MET A 6 20.89 -14.66 -5.67
C MET A 6 21.69 -13.81 -4.69
N ALA A 7 23.02 -14.01 -4.61
CA ALA A 7 23.90 -13.19 -3.78
C ALA A 7 23.79 -11.69 -4.09
N ARG A 8 23.74 -11.32 -5.39
CA ARG A 8 23.57 -9.91 -5.81
C ARG A 8 22.23 -9.32 -5.34
N ILE A 9 21.15 -10.10 -5.39
CA ILE A 9 19.83 -9.65 -4.94
C ILE A 9 19.82 -9.48 -3.43
N ASP A 10 20.39 -10.42 -2.68
CA ASP A 10 20.47 -10.37 -1.23
C ASP A 10 21.29 -9.16 -0.75
N ASP A 11 22.46 -8.92 -1.36
CA ASP A 11 23.29 -7.75 -1.06
C ASP A 11 22.53 -6.44 -1.32
N ALA A 12 21.81 -6.34 -2.44
CA ALA A 12 21.01 -5.17 -2.77
C ALA A 12 19.81 -4.97 -1.82
N LEU A 13 19.26 -6.05 -1.24
CA LEU A 13 18.22 -5.96 -0.21
C LEU A 13 18.81 -5.50 1.13
N VAL A 14 19.96 -6.04 1.53
CA VAL A 14 20.69 -5.61 2.74
C VAL A 14 21.02 -4.12 2.67
N HIS A 15 21.53 -3.65 1.53
CA HIS A 15 21.83 -2.24 1.33
C HIS A 15 20.59 -1.35 1.55
N ARG A 16 19.47 -1.67 0.89
CA ARG A 16 18.22 -0.91 1.05
C ARG A 16 17.68 -0.90 2.47
N ARG A 17 17.85 -2.01 3.21
CA ARG A 17 17.45 -2.08 4.62
C ARG A 17 18.33 -1.18 5.50
N ARG A 18 19.64 -1.18 5.28
CA ARG A 18 20.60 -0.30 5.99
C ARG A 18 20.32 1.19 5.75
N GLU A 19 19.96 1.54 4.52
CA GLU A 19 19.62 2.92 4.14
C GLU A 19 18.17 3.31 4.48
N GLN A 20 17.39 2.42 5.09
CA GLN A 20 15.97 2.65 5.38
C GLN A 20 15.11 2.97 4.14
N THR A 21 15.54 2.53 2.95
CA THR A 21 14.83 2.71 1.68
C THR A 21 14.02 1.47 1.26
N TYR A 22 14.18 0.36 1.99
CA TYR A 22 13.37 -0.84 1.80
C TYR A 22 11.90 -0.57 2.16
N ARG A 23 10.98 -0.97 1.28
CA ARG A 23 9.54 -0.71 1.42
C ARG A 23 8.80 -1.97 1.81
N GLU A 24 7.86 -1.82 2.73
CA GLU A 24 6.92 -2.87 3.11
C GLU A 24 5.50 -2.35 2.88
N ARG A 25 4.67 -3.16 2.23
CA ARG A 25 3.25 -2.84 2.05
C ARG A 25 2.51 -3.12 3.35
N ARG A 26 1.72 -2.17 3.81
CA ARG A 26 0.75 -2.37 4.89
C ARG A 26 -0.60 -2.70 4.25
N ALA A 27 -1.14 -3.87 4.57
CA ALA A 27 -2.50 -4.21 4.16
C ALA A 27 -3.47 -3.39 5.04
N ILE A 28 -4.33 -2.62 4.39
CA ILE A 28 -5.39 -1.85 5.04
C ILE A 28 -6.75 -2.36 4.55
N SER A 29 -7.76 -2.27 5.40
CA SER A 29 -9.15 -2.53 5.04
C SER A 29 -9.95 -1.22 5.05
N GLY A 30 -11.16 -1.23 4.50
CA GLY A 30 -11.97 -0.01 4.32
C GLY A 30 -11.64 0.79 3.05
N GLY A 31 -10.54 0.52 2.35
CA GLY A 31 -10.29 1.05 1.00
C GLY A 31 -10.12 2.57 0.89
N ASN A 32 -10.41 3.11 -0.29
CA ASN A 32 -10.38 4.55 -0.58
C ASN A 32 -11.63 5.21 0.00
N ASP A 33 -11.56 5.54 1.29
CA ASP A 33 -12.59 6.26 2.04
C ASP A 33 -11.91 7.23 3.00
N ARG A 34 -12.70 8.11 3.62
CA ARG A 34 -12.27 9.02 4.68
C ARG A 34 -11.68 8.29 5.89
N ILE A 35 -12.11 7.05 6.15
CA ILE A 35 -11.61 6.22 7.23
C ILE A 35 -10.96 4.96 6.64
N LEU A 36 -9.71 4.71 7.00
CA LEU A 36 -9.04 3.42 6.75
C LEU A 36 -8.93 2.63 8.05
N HIS A 37 -8.84 1.32 7.93
CA HIS A 37 -8.58 0.42 9.05
C HIS A 37 -7.24 -0.27 8.87
N TYR A 38 -6.40 -0.21 9.90
CA TYR A 38 -5.15 -0.97 9.98
C TYR A 38 -5.18 -1.84 11.23
N GLY A 39 -5.26 -3.17 11.02
CA GLY A 39 -5.72 -4.08 12.06
C GLY A 39 -7.14 -3.71 12.51
N ASP A 40 -7.38 -3.69 13.82
CA ASP A 40 -8.70 -3.37 14.39
C ASP A 40 -8.91 -1.88 14.66
N LYS A 41 -7.97 -1.02 14.22
CA LYS A 41 -7.98 0.42 14.54
C LYS A 41 -8.42 1.26 13.34
N PRO A 42 -9.40 2.16 13.53
CA PRO A 42 -9.78 3.15 12.52
C PRO A 42 -8.86 4.37 12.56
N TYR A 43 -8.57 4.92 11.39
CA TYR A 43 -7.76 6.12 11.20
C TYR A 43 -8.39 7.04 10.15
N LEU A 44 -8.27 8.36 10.34
CA LEU A 44 -8.56 9.31 9.27
C LEU A 44 -7.53 9.14 8.14
N ASN A 45 -8.02 9.01 6.92
CA ASN A 45 -7.20 8.69 5.77
C ASN A 45 -6.70 9.97 5.07
N PHE A 46 -5.47 10.38 5.39
CA PHE A 46 -4.76 11.47 4.70
C PHE A 46 -3.73 10.95 3.68
N SER A 47 -3.78 9.66 3.36
CA SER A 47 -2.82 8.99 2.47
C SER A 47 -3.43 8.49 1.15
N SER A 48 -4.73 8.68 0.98
CA SER A 48 -5.46 8.30 -0.24
C SER A 48 -5.29 9.35 -1.34
N ASN A 49 -5.43 8.89 -2.58
CA ASN A 49 -5.54 9.76 -3.76
C ASN A 49 -7.01 9.98 -4.20
N ASP A 50 -7.99 9.53 -3.41
CA ASP A 50 -9.42 9.74 -3.69
C ASP A 50 -9.86 11.16 -3.27
N TYR A 51 -9.36 12.16 -3.98
CA TYR A 51 -9.51 13.57 -3.62
C TYR A 51 -10.96 14.06 -3.63
N LEU A 52 -11.81 13.48 -4.48
CA LEU A 52 -13.21 13.86 -4.64
C LEU A 52 -14.16 12.93 -3.86
N GLY A 53 -13.64 11.89 -3.20
CA GLY A 53 -14.46 10.90 -2.51
C GLY A 53 -15.31 10.05 -3.47
N LEU A 54 -14.89 9.92 -4.73
CA LEU A 54 -15.71 9.26 -5.76
C LEU A 54 -15.50 7.75 -5.81
N ALA A 55 -14.43 7.23 -5.20
CA ALA A 55 -14.15 5.80 -5.20
C ALA A 55 -15.26 4.96 -4.57
N ARG A 56 -16.13 5.58 -3.74
CA ARG A 56 -17.29 4.96 -3.11
C ARG A 56 -18.61 5.69 -3.38
N HIS A 57 -18.63 6.64 -4.32
CA HIS A 57 -19.85 7.39 -4.59
C HIS A 57 -20.96 6.45 -5.09
N PRO A 58 -22.17 6.49 -4.52
CA PRO A 58 -23.23 5.53 -4.83
C PRO A 58 -23.53 5.42 -6.33
N GLU A 59 -23.58 6.54 -7.05
CA GLU A 59 -23.85 6.55 -8.50
C GLU A 59 -22.71 5.91 -9.31
N VAL A 60 -21.45 6.09 -8.89
CA VAL A 60 -20.28 5.50 -9.56
C VAL A 60 -20.28 3.98 -9.36
N VAL A 61 -20.57 3.52 -8.14
CA VAL A 61 -20.69 2.10 -7.83
C VAL A 61 -21.87 1.48 -8.58
N ALA A 62 -23.02 2.17 -8.62
CA ALA A 62 -24.20 1.68 -9.32
C ALA A 62 -23.99 1.57 -10.84
N ALA A 63 -23.24 2.50 -11.44
CA ALA A 63 -22.93 2.46 -12.88
C ALA A 63 -21.92 1.37 -13.27
N TRP A 64 -21.15 0.83 -12.31
CA TRP A 64 -20.20 -0.25 -12.53
C TRP A 64 -20.86 -1.64 -12.55
N GLN A 65 -21.96 -1.80 -11.81
CA GLN A 65 -22.73 -3.05 -11.73
C GLN A 65 -23.47 -3.33 -13.04
#